data_AF-A0A9P9QQZ1-F1
#
_entry.id   AF-A0A9P9QQZ1-F1
#
_cell.length_a   1.000
_cell.length_b   1.000
_cell.length_c   1.000
_cell.angle_alpha   90.00
_cell.angle_beta   90.00
_cell.angle_gamma   90.00
#
_symmetry.space_group_name_H-M   'P 1'
#
loop_
_entity.id
_entity.type
_entity.pdbx_description
1 polymer ?
#
loop_
_entity_poly.entity_id
_entity_poly.type
_entity_poly.pdbx_seq_one_letter_code
_entity_poly.pdbx_strand_id
1 'polypeptide(L)'
;MPQVPVAYLHGENAALELYYLVSTLDDYSAFLLTILDEGSHPNTGTRILQAETVRKYLFEDQVAHLGPSQKTTARKGAQVGVIGSANPSLASDGELLPGLRKGWSCGLMVALERVPGGRTEGCGSWGGLGNSYYWVDPKAGKLGLIMTCLWPFMDKEVLELYDQLEKAVYEK
;
A
#
# COMPACT_ATOMS: atom_id res chain seq x y z
N MET A 1 24.72 1.59 -31.65
CA MET A 1 24.01 2.37 -30.61
C MET A 1 24.88 2.36 -29.37
N PRO A 2 25.20 3.52 -28.76
CA PRO A 2 26.08 3.54 -27.60
C PRO A 2 25.33 3.03 -26.37
N GLN A 3 25.96 2.12 -25.63
CA GLN A 3 25.44 1.62 -24.37
C GLN A 3 25.56 2.68 -23.28
N VAL A 4 24.46 2.94 -22.58
CA VAL A 4 24.43 3.78 -21.39
C VAL A 4 25.04 2.97 -20.24
N PRO A 5 26.09 3.44 -19.56
CA PRO A 5 26.73 2.70 -18.49
C PRO A 5 25.83 2.68 -17.25
N VAL A 6 25.54 1.47 -16.74
CA VAL A 6 25.04 1.27 -15.38
C VAL A 6 26.19 1.60 -14.44
N ALA A 7 26.06 2.71 -13.70
CA ALA A 7 27.05 3.09 -12.70
C ALA A 7 27.06 2.05 -11.56
N TYR A 8 28.05 1.16 -11.60
CA TYR A 8 28.43 0.34 -10.46
C TYR A 8 29.05 1.25 -9.40
N LEU A 9 28.37 1.42 -8.28
CA LEU A 9 28.95 2.04 -7.09
C LEU A 9 29.93 1.04 -6.46
N HIS A 10 31.22 1.25 -6.72
CA HIS A 10 32.29 0.59 -5.99
C HIS A 10 32.46 1.26 -4.62
N GLY A 11 32.00 0.57 -3.58
CA GLY A 11 32.29 0.86 -2.18
C GLY A 11 32.16 -0.43 -1.37
N GLU A 12 33.24 -0.82 -0.71
CA GLU A 12 33.42 -2.13 -0.07
C GLU A 12 32.39 -2.38 1.06
N ASN A 13 31.87 -3.62 1.12
CA ASN A 13 31.11 -4.23 2.21
C ASN A 13 29.66 -3.77 2.44
N ALA A 14 28.78 -4.13 1.49
CA ALA A 14 27.64 -5.01 1.74
C ALA A 14 26.92 -5.18 0.40
N ALA A 15 27.01 -6.36 -0.21
CA ALA A 15 25.91 -6.79 -1.05
C ALA A 15 24.70 -6.78 -0.11
N LEU A 16 23.81 -5.79 -0.27
CA LEU A 16 22.46 -5.92 0.23
C LEU A 16 21.92 -7.15 -0.51
N GLU A 17 21.97 -8.32 0.14
CA GLU A 17 21.05 -9.40 -0.18
C GLU A 17 19.66 -8.83 0.08
N LEU A 18 19.11 -8.16 -0.94
CA LEU A 18 17.80 -7.56 -0.88
C LEU A 18 16.81 -8.73 -0.90
N TYR A 19 16.43 -9.20 0.29
CA TYR A 19 15.35 -10.16 0.50
C TYR A 19 13.98 -9.50 0.20
N TYR A 20 13.83 -8.93 -0.98
CA TYR A 20 12.62 -8.28 -1.45
C TYR A 20 11.96 -9.10 -2.55
N LEU A 21 10.63 -9.03 -2.62
CA LEU A 21 9.88 -9.58 -3.73
C LEU A 21 10.19 -8.77 -5.00
N VAL A 22 10.62 -9.46 -6.06
CA VAL A 22 10.71 -8.90 -7.42
C VAL A 22 9.59 -9.51 -8.25
N SER A 23 8.78 -8.67 -8.88
CA SER A 23 7.60 -9.10 -9.63
C SER A 23 7.25 -8.07 -10.72
N THR A 24 6.25 -8.38 -11.53
CA THR A 24 5.72 -7.49 -12.57
C THR A 24 4.42 -6.84 -12.10
N LEU A 25 4.00 -5.78 -12.80
CA LEU A 25 2.70 -5.15 -12.56
C LEU A 25 1.56 -6.15 -12.78
N ASP A 26 1.66 -6.99 -13.81
CA ASP A 26 0.64 -7.99 -14.15
C ASP A 26 0.53 -9.08 -13.07
N ASP A 27 1.66 -9.62 -12.61
CA ASP A 27 1.69 -10.65 -11.57
C ASP A 27 1.15 -10.13 -10.24
N TYR A 28 1.55 -8.92 -9.84
CA TYR A 28 1.05 -8.34 -8.60
C TYR A 28 -0.43 -7.94 -8.71
N SER A 29 -0.90 -7.54 -9.90
CA SER A 29 -2.32 -7.33 -10.17
C SER A 29 -3.13 -8.62 -10.01
N ALA A 30 -2.62 -9.74 -10.53
CA ALA A 30 -3.25 -11.06 -10.34
C ALA A 30 -3.32 -11.45 -8.85
N PHE A 31 -2.28 -11.15 -8.08
CA PHE A 31 -2.29 -11.32 -6.63
C PHE A 31 -3.35 -10.45 -5.96
N LEU A 32 -3.41 -9.14 -6.24
CA LEU A 32 -4.41 -8.25 -5.64
C LEU A 32 -5.84 -8.62 -6.06
N LEU A 33 -6.06 -9.05 -7.30
CA LEU A 33 -7.34 -9.59 -7.77
C LEU A 33 -7.75 -10.83 -6.98
N THR A 34 -6.79 -11.70 -6.66
CA THR A 34 -7.03 -12.87 -5.80
C THR A 34 -7.46 -12.46 -4.39
N ILE A 35 -6.89 -11.39 -3.83
CA ILE A 35 -7.31 -10.85 -2.54
C ILE A 35 -8.70 -10.20 -2.63
N LEU A 36 -9.00 -9.49 -3.73
CA LEU A 36 -10.30 -8.89 -3.98
C LEU A 36 -11.41 -9.96 -4.09
N ASP A 37 -11.12 -11.07 -4.78
CA ASP A 37 -12.01 -12.23 -4.92
C ASP A 37 -11.85 -13.24 -3.77
N GLU A 38 -11.71 -12.72 -2.55
CA GLU A 38 -11.77 -13.47 -1.29
C GLU A 38 -10.81 -14.68 -1.21
N GLY A 39 -9.62 -14.52 -1.78
CA GLY A 39 -8.53 -15.49 -1.76
C GLY A 39 -8.54 -16.48 -2.91
N SER A 40 -9.42 -16.33 -3.90
CA SER A 40 -9.50 -17.15 -5.11
C SER A 40 -9.07 -16.34 -6.34
N HIS A 41 -8.22 -16.89 -7.20
CA HIS A 41 -7.84 -16.18 -8.43
C HIS A 41 -9.01 -16.25 -9.43
N PRO A 42 -9.54 -15.11 -9.93
CA PRO A 42 -10.83 -15.07 -10.61
C PRO A 42 -10.87 -15.86 -11.93
N ASN A 43 -9.73 -15.98 -12.61
CA ASN A 43 -9.67 -16.68 -13.91
C ASN A 43 -9.31 -18.17 -13.79
N THR A 44 -8.60 -18.56 -12.73
CA THR A 44 -8.08 -19.94 -12.59
C THR A 44 -8.77 -20.74 -11.49
N GLY A 45 -9.51 -20.08 -10.59
CA GLY A 45 -10.11 -20.71 -9.41
C GLY A 45 -9.10 -21.16 -8.35
N THR A 46 -7.82 -20.81 -8.51
CA THR A 46 -6.77 -21.19 -7.55
C THR A 46 -6.97 -20.43 -6.26
N ARG A 47 -7.20 -21.14 -5.15
CA ARG A 47 -7.38 -20.54 -3.82
C ARG A 47 -6.07 -20.53 -3.03
N ILE A 48 -5.66 -19.36 -2.56
CA ILE A 48 -4.49 -19.18 -1.68
C ILE A 48 -4.86 -18.87 -0.22
N LEU A 49 -6.07 -18.34 0.02
CA LEU A 49 -6.60 -18.06 1.35
C LEU A 49 -8.09 -18.43 1.42
N GLN A 50 -8.60 -18.76 2.60
CA GLN A 50 -10.04 -18.90 2.81
C GLN A 50 -10.71 -17.52 2.79
N ALA A 51 -11.95 -17.45 2.29
CA ALA A 51 -12.70 -16.19 2.21
C ALA A 51 -12.84 -15.52 3.59
N GLU A 52 -13.13 -16.31 4.63
CA GLU A 52 -13.19 -15.81 6.01
C GLU A 52 -11.85 -15.24 6.49
N THR A 53 -10.73 -15.88 6.12
CA THR A 53 -9.39 -15.39 6.45
C THR A 53 -9.12 -14.03 5.81
N VAL A 54 -9.50 -13.86 4.55
CA VAL A 54 -9.33 -12.58 3.84
C VAL A 54 -10.15 -11.48 4.53
N ARG A 55 -11.45 -11.71 4.74
CA ARG A 55 -12.33 -10.71 5.38
C ARG A 55 -11.84 -10.32 6.76
N LYS A 56 -11.54 -11.31 7.61
CA LYS A 56 -11.20 -11.10 9.01
C LYS A 56 -9.81 -10.52 9.22
N TYR A 57 -8.80 -10.96 8.46
CA TYR A 57 -7.41 -10.63 8.75
C TYR A 57 -6.79 -9.60 7.81
N LEU A 58 -7.40 -9.31 6.65
CA LEU A 58 -6.85 -8.32 5.71
C LEU A 58 -7.63 -7.00 5.70
N PHE A 59 -8.92 -6.99 6.06
CA PHE A 59 -9.78 -5.80 5.95
C PHE A 59 -10.41 -5.34 7.27
N GLU A 60 -10.03 -5.93 8.40
CA GLU A 60 -10.42 -5.47 9.74
C GLU A 60 -9.20 -4.93 10.50
N ASP A 61 -9.41 -3.89 11.31
CA ASP A 61 -8.37 -3.33 12.19
C ASP A 61 -8.10 -4.26 13.38
N GLN A 62 -6.99 -4.99 13.29
CA GLN A 62 -6.54 -5.95 14.29
C GLN A 62 -5.88 -5.28 15.49
N VAL A 63 -5.40 -4.04 15.34
CA VAL A 63 -4.73 -3.31 16.43
C VAL A 63 -5.75 -2.73 17.41
N ALA A 64 -6.99 -2.46 16.98
CA ALA A 64 -8.07 -2.05 17.88
C ALA A 64 -8.32 -3.05 19.04
N HIS A 65 -8.00 -4.34 18.82
CA HIS A 65 -8.16 -5.38 19.85
C HIS A 65 -7.10 -5.35 20.95
N LEU A 66 -5.98 -4.65 20.73
CA LEU A 66 -4.86 -4.59 21.68
C LEU A 66 -5.08 -3.58 22.83
N GLY A 67 -6.20 -2.87 22.82
CA GLY A 67 -6.59 -1.91 23.86
C GLY A 67 -6.75 -0.49 23.31
N PRO A 68 -7.08 0.49 24.17
CA PRO A 68 -7.24 1.87 23.75
C PRO A 68 -5.95 2.36 23.08
N SER A 69 -6.06 2.67 21.78
CA SER A 69 -4.97 3.18 20.94
C SER A 69 -4.20 4.25 21.72
N GLN A 70 -2.88 4.10 21.79
CA GLN A 70 -2.02 5.10 22.44
C GLN A 70 -2.36 6.48 21.88
N LYS A 71 -2.28 7.51 22.74
CA LYS A 71 -2.32 8.91 22.30
C LYS A 71 -1.17 9.13 21.32
N THR A 72 -1.41 8.89 20.05
CA THR A 72 -0.46 9.19 18.98
C THR A 72 -0.32 10.70 18.91
N THR A 73 0.82 11.16 18.41
CA THR A 73 1.05 12.57 18.03
C THR A 73 0.16 13.01 16.86
N ALA A 74 -0.64 12.10 16.29
CA ALA A 74 -1.62 12.42 15.28
C ALA A 74 -2.75 13.27 15.88
N ARG A 75 -3.30 14.18 15.08
CA ARG A 75 -4.47 14.97 15.46
C ARG A 75 -5.57 14.02 15.98
N LYS A 76 -6.18 14.38 17.12
CA LYS A 76 -7.22 13.59 17.83
C LYS A 76 -8.04 12.72 16.88
N GLY A 77 -7.80 11.41 16.89
CA GLY A 77 -8.60 10.41 16.17
C GLY A 77 -7.82 9.53 15.19
N ALA A 78 -6.71 10.00 14.61
CA ALA A 78 -5.94 9.19 13.68
C ALA A 78 -5.00 8.22 14.44
N GLN A 79 -5.24 6.90 14.33
CA GLN A 79 -4.41 5.90 15.01
C GLN A 79 -3.02 5.75 14.37
N VAL A 80 -2.79 6.33 13.19
CA VAL A 80 -1.49 6.41 12.49
C VAL A 80 -1.23 7.87 12.13
N GLY A 81 -0.13 8.44 12.62
CA GLY A 81 0.24 9.84 12.37
C GLY A 81 1.23 10.01 11.22
N VAL A 82 1.95 11.13 11.23
CA VAL A 82 3.08 11.37 10.33
C VAL A 82 4.15 10.30 10.56
N ILE A 83 4.58 9.66 9.48
CA ILE A 83 5.68 8.71 9.43
C ILE A 83 6.94 9.54 9.20
N GLY A 84 7.80 9.63 10.23
CA GLY A 84 9.11 10.24 10.13
C GLY A 84 10.12 9.28 9.49
N SER A 85 10.96 9.79 8.61
CA SER A 85 11.99 9.03 7.92
C SER A 85 13.19 8.79 8.83
N ALA A 86 13.62 7.52 8.90
CA ALA A 86 14.89 7.16 9.52
C ALA A 86 16.09 7.48 8.60
N ASN A 87 15.86 7.59 7.29
CA ASN A 87 16.89 7.92 6.30
C ASN A 87 16.29 8.79 5.17
N PRO A 88 16.48 10.13 5.23
CA PRO A 88 15.92 11.07 4.26
C PRO A 88 16.35 10.87 2.81
N SER A 89 17.46 10.15 2.54
CA SER A 89 17.86 9.85 1.16
C SER A 89 17.02 8.72 0.53
N LEU A 90 16.35 7.91 1.36
CA LEU A 90 15.53 6.78 0.91
C LEU A 90 14.03 7.03 1.07
N ALA A 91 13.61 7.85 2.04
CA ALA A 91 12.20 8.15 2.26
C ALA A 91 12.03 9.58 2.77
N SER A 92 10.99 10.26 2.29
CA SER A 92 10.52 11.52 2.83
C SER A 92 9.58 11.27 4.01
N ASP A 93 9.47 12.26 4.89
CA ASP A 93 8.41 12.28 5.90
C ASP A 93 7.04 12.39 5.22
N GLY A 94 6.01 11.74 5.75
CA GLY A 94 4.68 11.80 5.14
C GLY A 94 3.57 11.21 6.01
N GLU A 95 2.33 11.53 5.66
CA GLU A 95 1.15 10.91 6.26
C GLU A 95 0.32 10.23 5.18
N LEU A 96 0.08 8.92 5.33
CA LEU A 96 -0.84 8.20 4.45
C LEU A 96 -2.28 8.55 4.83
N LEU A 97 -3.14 8.84 3.84
CA LEU A 97 -4.53 9.25 4.06
C LEU A 97 -4.65 10.38 5.13
N PRO A 98 -4.10 11.57 4.85
CA PRO A 98 -3.97 12.62 5.86
C PRO A 98 -5.33 13.02 6.45
N GLY A 99 -5.42 13.02 7.78
CA GLY A 99 -6.62 13.44 8.51
C GLY A 99 -7.75 12.41 8.57
N LEU A 100 -7.64 11.26 7.92
CA LEU A 100 -8.63 10.17 8.02
C LEU A 100 -8.24 9.18 9.12
N ARG A 101 -9.26 8.62 9.79
CA ARG A 101 -9.06 7.46 10.67
C ARG A 101 -8.68 6.24 9.85
N LYS A 102 -7.65 5.55 10.33
CA LYS A 102 -7.02 4.39 9.70
C LYS A 102 -6.50 3.48 10.80
N GLY A 103 -6.50 2.17 10.54
CA GLY A 103 -6.02 1.12 11.42
C GLY A 103 -5.12 0.14 10.67
N TRP A 104 -4.79 -0.99 11.31
CA TRP A 104 -3.92 -2.00 10.71
C TRP A 104 -4.53 -3.38 10.79
N SER A 105 -4.57 -4.06 9.64
CA SER A 105 -4.85 -5.48 9.58
C SER A 105 -3.54 -6.29 9.66
N CYS A 106 -3.61 -7.61 9.48
CA CYS A 106 -2.41 -8.44 9.40
C CYS A 106 -1.60 -8.25 8.11
N GLY A 107 -2.08 -7.45 7.15
CA GLY A 107 -1.36 -7.21 5.89
C GLY A 107 -1.53 -5.83 5.26
N LEU A 108 -2.52 -5.04 5.67
CA LEU A 108 -2.87 -3.78 5.01
C LEU A 108 -3.10 -2.67 6.03
N MET A 109 -2.84 -1.43 5.63
CA MET A 109 -3.41 -0.26 6.30
C MET A 109 -4.88 -0.16 5.89
N VAL A 110 -5.79 -0.15 6.87
CA VAL A 110 -7.24 -0.15 6.63
C VAL A 110 -7.78 1.28 6.80
N ALA A 111 -8.50 1.80 5.82
CA ALA A 111 -9.21 3.07 5.96
C ALA A 111 -10.48 2.85 6.79
N LEU A 112 -10.59 3.46 7.97
CA LEU A 112 -11.77 3.32 8.85
C LEU A 112 -12.88 4.32 8.50
N GLU A 113 -12.61 5.21 7.54
CA GLU A 113 -13.53 6.19 7.00
C GLU A 113 -13.46 6.16 5.47
N ARG A 114 -14.53 6.63 4.84
CA ARG A 114 -14.58 6.80 3.39
C ARG A 114 -13.55 7.85 2.96
N VAL A 115 -12.78 7.53 1.93
CA VAL A 115 -11.88 8.50 1.30
C VAL A 115 -12.69 9.43 0.39
N PRO A 116 -12.59 10.76 0.54
CA PRO A 116 -13.34 11.71 -0.29
C PRO A 116 -13.05 11.51 -1.78
N GLY A 117 -14.09 11.24 -2.58
CA GLY A 117 -13.98 11.01 -4.02
C GLY A 117 -13.32 9.69 -4.43
N GLY A 118 -13.08 8.78 -3.48
CA GLY A 118 -12.36 7.53 -3.74
C GLY A 118 -12.94 6.34 -2.99
N ARG A 119 -12.04 5.54 -2.43
CA ARG A 119 -12.32 4.25 -1.79
C ARG A 119 -13.24 4.29 -0.58
N THR A 120 -13.99 3.20 -0.39
CA THR A 120 -14.95 3.02 0.71
C THR A 120 -14.24 2.74 2.03
N GLU A 121 -14.94 2.93 3.14
CA GLU A 121 -14.46 2.51 4.46
C GLU A 121 -14.30 0.98 4.53
N GLY A 122 -13.26 0.52 5.19
CA GLY A 122 -12.86 -0.90 5.26
C GLY A 122 -11.96 -1.34 4.10
N CYS A 123 -11.65 -0.48 3.13
CA CYS A 123 -10.66 -0.79 2.11
C CYS A 123 -9.24 -0.87 2.72
N GLY A 124 -8.40 -1.68 2.09
CA GLY A 124 -7.00 -1.84 2.47
C GLY A 124 -6.06 -1.18 1.46
N SER A 125 -4.93 -0.67 1.91
CA SER A 125 -3.86 -0.15 1.04
C SER A 125 -2.48 -0.34 1.65
N TRP A 126 -1.45 -0.35 0.80
CA TRP A 126 -0.08 -0.28 1.27
C TRP A 126 0.86 0.35 0.24
N GLY A 127 2.14 0.46 0.63
CA GLY A 127 3.18 1.04 -0.20
C GLY A 127 4.49 0.26 -0.08
N GLY A 128 5.29 0.37 -1.13
CA GLY A 128 6.64 -0.16 -1.25
C GLY A 128 7.63 0.97 -1.51
N LEU A 129 8.85 0.77 -1.03
CA LEU A 129 9.87 1.81 -0.92
C LEU A 129 10.26 2.49 -2.25
N GLY A 130 10.13 1.79 -3.39
CA GLY A 130 10.32 2.38 -4.73
C GLY A 130 9.16 3.25 -5.23
N ASN A 131 8.36 3.85 -4.34
CA ASN A 131 7.10 4.53 -4.67
C ASN A 131 6.12 3.63 -5.45
N SER A 132 5.93 2.41 -4.96
CA SER A 132 4.84 1.54 -5.41
C SER A 132 3.69 1.63 -4.43
N TYR A 133 2.47 1.89 -4.88
CA TYR A 133 1.31 2.05 -4.02
C TYR A 133 0.13 1.26 -4.57
N TYR A 134 -0.69 0.70 -3.70
CA TYR A 134 -1.89 -0.01 -4.12
C TYR A 134 -3.02 0.08 -3.09
N TRP A 135 -4.24 -0.12 -3.56
CA TRP A 135 -5.43 -0.30 -2.73
C TRP A 135 -6.29 -1.46 -3.23
N VAL A 136 -7.05 -2.05 -2.31
CA VAL A 136 -8.08 -3.05 -2.59
C VAL A 136 -9.33 -2.68 -1.80
N ASP A 137 -10.46 -2.55 -2.50
CA ASP A 137 -11.75 -2.15 -1.97
C ASP A 137 -12.81 -3.23 -2.29
N PRO A 138 -13.00 -4.20 -1.39
CA PRO A 138 -13.97 -5.28 -1.57
C PRO A 138 -15.41 -4.79 -1.70
N LYS A 139 -15.79 -3.70 -1.01
CA LYS A 139 -17.16 -3.18 -1.05
C LYS A 139 -17.48 -2.53 -2.40
N ALA A 140 -16.52 -1.83 -2.98
CA ALA A 140 -16.68 -1.25 -4.31
C ALA A 140 -16.38 -2.25 -5.45
N GLY A 141 -15.75 -3.39 -5.15
CA GLY A 141 -15.26 -4.32 -6.17
C GLY A 141 -14.14 -3.71 -7.01
N LYS A 142 -13.35 -2.79 -6.44
CA LYS A 142 -12.33 -2.00 -7.13
C LYS A 142 -10.96 -2.19 -6.48
N LEU A 143 -9.91 -2.13 -7.29
CA LEU A 143 -8.53 -2.07 -6.83
C LEU A 143 -7.74 -1.17 -7.77
N GLY A 144 -6.56 -0.76 -7.34
CA GLY A 144 -5.62 -0.05 -8.20
C GLY A 144 -4.22 -0.10 -7.63
N LEU A 145 -3.25 0.08 -8.51
CA LEU A 145 -1.84 0.09 -8.16
C LEU A 145 -1.04 0.94 -9.14
N ILE A 146 0.00 1.57 -8.62
CA ILE A 146 1.08 2.22 -9.37
C ILE A 146 2.40 1.60 -8.92
N MET A 147 3.30 1.37 -9.87
CA MET A 147 4.64 0.86 -9.59
C MET A 147 5.67 1.75 -10.25
N THR A 148 6.63 2.20 -9.48
CA THR A 148 7.79 2.94 -9.99
C THR A 148 9.07 2.37 -9.37
N CYS A 149 10.21 2.93 -9.76
CA CYS A 149 11.51 2.67 -9.15
C CYS A 149 12.17 3.99 -8.71
N LEU A 150 11.35 4.93 -8.23
CA LEU A 150 11.78 6.28 -7.88
C LEU A 150 12.08 6.40 -6.40
N TRP A 151 13.00 7.30 -6.08
CA TRP A 151 13.45 7.63 -4.73
C TRP A 151 13.52 9.16 -4.58
N PRO A 152 13.25 9.70 -3.38
CA PRO A 152 12.88 9.02 -2.14
C PRO A 152 11.43 8.49 -2.16
N PHE A 153 11.12 7.48 -1.33
CA PHE A 153 9.73 7.07 -1.03
C PHE A 153 8.91 8.25 -0.49
N MET A 154 7.59 8.24 -0.71
CA MET A 154 6.70 9.39 -0.49
C MET A 154 7.04 10.55 -1.43
N ASP A 155 7.37 10.22 -2.67
CA ASP A 155 7.51 11.19 -3.75
C ASP A 155 6.16 11.85 -4.03
N LYS A 156 6.15 13.18 -4.06
CA LYS A 156 4.92 13.97 -4.09
C LYS A 156 4.19 13.79 -5.42
N GLU A 157 4.93 13.80 -6.52
CA GLU A 157 4.42 13.67 -7.87
C GLU A 157 3.82 12.26 -8.09
N VAL A 158 4.46 11.22 -7.56
CA VAL A 158 3.89 9.85 -7.61
C VAL A 158 2.63 9.75 -6.76
N LEU A 159 2.59 10.35 -5.57
CA LEU A 159 1.39 10.36 -4.73
C LEU A 159 0.24 11.15 -5.37
N GLU A 160 0.51 12.28 -6.01
CA GLU A 160 -0.49 13.03 -6.78
C GLU A 160 -1.06 12.21 -7.94
N LEU A 161 -0.21 11.47 -8.66
CA LEU A 161 -0.65 10.55 -9.71
C LEU A 161 -1.48 9.40 -9.17
N TYR A 162 -1.09 8.84 -8.02
CA TYR A 162 -1.86 7.80 -7.33
C TYR A 162 -3.26 8.29 -6.93
N ASP A 163 -3.37 9.50 -6.38
CA ASP A 163 -4.65 10.12 -6.05
C ASP A 163 -5.52 10.39 -7.28
N GLN A 164 -4.92 10.81 -8.40
CA GLN A 164 -5.63 11.02 -9.68
C GLN A 164 -6.13 9.68 -10.25
N LEU A 165 -5.32 8.63 -10.19
CA LEU A 165 -5.70 7.29 -10.59
C LEU A 165 -6.88 6.78 -9.76
N GLU A 166 -6.83 6.96 -8.43
CA GLU A 166 -7.93 6.58 -7.54
C GLU A 166 -9.23 7.28 -7.97
N LYS A 167 -9.22 8.62 -8.09
CA LYS A 167 -10.42 9.37 -8.52
C LYS A 167 -10.97 8.88 -9.86
N ALA A 168 -10.12 8.69 -10.86
CA ALA A 168 -10.53 8.22 -12.18
C ALA A 168 -11.16 6.81 -12.17
N VAL A 169 -10.71 5.93 -11.26
CA VAL A 169 -11.28 4.60 -11.06
C VAL A 169 -12.65 4.66 -10.37
N TYR A 170 -12.85 5.61 -9.45
CA TYR A 170 -14.11 5.75 -8.70
C TYR A 170 -15.19 6.60 -9.38
N GLU A 171 -14.82 7.42 -10.37
CA GLU A 171 -15.77 8.16 -11.22
C GLU A 171 -16.50 7.28 -12.25
N LYS A 172 -15.93 6.11 -12.58
CA LYS A 172 -16.51 5.12 -13.52
C LYS A 172 -17.41 4.12 -12.81
#